data_AF-A0A2E4EB05-F1
#
_entry.id   AF-A0A2E4EB05-F1
#
_cell.length_a   1.000
_cell.length_b   1.000
_cell.length_c   1.000
_cell.angle_alpha   90.00
_cell.angle_beta   90.00
_cell.angle_gamma   90.00
#
_symmetry.space_group_name_H-M   'P 1'
#
loop_
_entity.id
_entity.type
_entity.pdbx_description
1 polymer ?
#
loop_
_entity_poly.entity_id
_entity_poly.type
_entity_poly.pdbx_seq_one_letter_code
_entity_poly.pdbx_strand_id
1 'polypeptide(L)'
;MIKANTQGKENIVILVLSALLITIFLFFIDEGYYNFKWMANVGNWIPFVVYAVAILAGQLLVSKFLLRNFKGSAKTPISIIGGAIIGVLFVISVIFTNW
;
A
#
# COMPACT_ATOMS: atom_id res chain seq x y z
N MET A 1 -13.07 16.93 -29.61
CA MET A 1 -13.14 15.83 -28.63
C MET A 1 -11.71 15.34 -28.39
N ILE A 2 -11.03 15.89 -27.37
CA ILE A 2 -9.64 15.54 -27.07
C ILE A 2 -9.67 14.20 -26.34
N LYS A 3 -9.29 13.10 -27.02
CA LYS A 3 -8.93 11.85 -26.35
C LYS A 3 -7.66 12.13 -25.57
N ALA A 4 -7.80 12.38 -24.26
CA ALA A 4 -6.67 12.42 -23.36
C ALA A 4 -5.94 11.09 -23.50
N ASN A 5 -4.70 11.16 -24.00
CA ASN A 5 -3.78 10.06 -24.12
C ASN A 5 -3.29 9.70 -22.70
N THR A 6 -4.17 9.15 -21.86
CA THR A 6 -3.84 8.56 -20.56
C THR A 6 -3.23 7.18 -20.80
N GLN A 7 -2.12 7.13 -21.54
CA GLN A 7 -1.28 5.94 -21.53
C GLN A 7 -0.89 5.66 -20.08
N GLY A 8 -1.00 4.38 -19.67
CA GLY A 8 -0.85 3.87 -18.30
C GLY A 8 0.44 4.29 -17.59
N LYS A 9 0.53 5.57 -17.26
CA LYS A 9 1.58 6.16 -16.46
C LYS A 9 1.18 5.86 -15.02
N GLU A 10 1.95 4.98 -14.41
CA GLU A 10 1.85 4.66 -13.01
C GLU A 10 1.94 5.97 -12.22
N ASN A 11 0.84 6.37 -11.62
CA ASN A 11 0.82 7.59 -10.86
C ASN A 11 1.35 7.25 -9.47
N ILE A 12 2.66 7.43 -9.28
CA ILE A 12 3.34 7.16 -8.01
C ILE A 12 2.66 7.86 -6.83
N VAL A 13 2.09 9.05 -7.06
CA VAL A 13 1.33 9.79 -6.05
C VAL A 13 0.10 9.01 -5.61
N ILE A 14 -0.63 8.39 -6.55
CA ILE A 14 -1.78 7.54 -6.23
C ILE A 14 -1.35 6.32 -5.42
N LEU A 15 -0.21 5.70 -5.76
CA LEU A 15 0.31 4.56 -5.00
C LEU A 15 0.66 4.98 -3.56
N VAL A 16 1.43 6.06 -3.39
CA VAL A 16 1.78 6.60 -2.06
C VAL A 16 0.55 6.95 -1.23
N LEU A 17 -0.41 7.68 -1.80
CA LEU A 17 -1.66 8.03 -1.11
C LEU A 17 -2.47 6.79 -0.73
N SER A 18 -2.55 5.81 -1.63
CA SER A 18 -3.25 4.56 -1.35
C SER A 18 -2.57 3.75 -0.25
N ALA A 19 -1.23 3.66 -0.25
CA ALA A 19 -0.47 2.99 0.79
C ALA A 19 -0.74 3.62 2.16
N LEU A 20 -0.63 4.95 2.26
CA LEU A 20 -0.93 5.67 3.50
C LEU A 20 -2.38 5.48 3.95
N LEU A 21 -3.36 5.58 3.04
CA LEU A 21 -4.77 5.39 3.37
C LEU A 21 -5.05 3.98 3.89
N ILE A 22 -4.50 2.95 3.24
CA ILE A 22 -4.62 1.56 3.67
C ILE A 22 -3.97 1.37 5.04
N THR A 23 -2.77 1.90 5.26
CA THR A 23 -2.09 1.78 6.57
C THR A 23 -2.87 2.49 7.67
N ILE A 24 -3.38 3.71 7.43
CA ILE A 24 -4.25 4.42 8.38
C ILE A 24 -5.48 3.57 8.70
N PHE A 25 -6.11 2.97 7.69
CA PHE A 25 -7.27 2.11 7.87
C PHE A 25 -6.95 0.84 8.67
N LEU A 26 -5.80 0.20 8.42
CA LEU A 26 -5.36 -0.97 9.19
C LEU A 26 -5.16 -0.61 10.67
N PHE A 27 -4.48 0.49 10.95
CA PHE A 27 -4.23 0.95 12.33
C PHE A 27 -5.52 1.38 13.03
N PHE A 28 -6.45 1.97 12.29
CA PHE A 28 -7.78 2.31 12.81
C PHE A 28 -8.57 1.08 13.27
N ILE A 29 -8.43 -0.05 12.58
CA ILE A 29 -9.09 -1.32 12.96
C ILE A 29 -8.32 -2.04 14.06
N ASP A 30 -6.99 -2.01 14.02
CA ASP A 30 -6.11 -2.72 14.97
C ASP A 30 -6.36 -2.31 16.43
N GLU A 31 -6.73 -1.05 16.67
CA GLU A 31 -7.06 -0.58 18.03
C GLU A 31 -8.37 -1.15 18.61
N GLY A 32 -9.20 -1.84 17.81
CA GLY A 32 -10.46 -2.46 18.24
C GLY A 32 -11.59 -1.50 18.61
N TYR A 33 -11.28 -0.23 18.85
CA TYR A 33 -12.22 0.84 19.20
C TYR A 33 -12.52 1.79 18.03
N TYR A 34 -12.01 1.51 16.82
CA TYR A 34 -12.22 2.32 15.61
C TYR A 34 -11.95 3.81 15.86
N ASN A 35 -10.76 4.14 16.36
CA ASN A 35 -10.32 5.51 16.60
C ASN A 35 -8.85 5.70 16.19
N PHE A 36 -8.32 6.90 16.42
CA PHE A 36 -6.95 7.28 16.04
C PHE A 36 -6.06 7.52 17.28
N LYS A 37 -6.29 6.80 18.37
CA LYS A 37 -5.47 6.94 19.59
C LYS A 37 -4.03 6.51 19.34
N TRP A 38 -3.79 5.69 18.34
CA TRP A 38 -2.45 5.20 18.00
C TRP A 38 -1.52 6.38 17.67
N MET A 39 -2.05 7.45 17.09
CA MET A 39 -1.28 8.65 16.73
C MET A 39 -0.74 9.40 17.94
N ALA A 40 -1.37 9.25 19.12
CA ALA A 40 -0.96 9.92 20.35
C ALA A 40 0.33 9.35 20.95
N ASN A 41 0.67 8.09 20.62
CA ASN A 41 1.90 7.45 21.09
C ASN A 41 2.95 7.43 19.96
N VAL A 42 4.09 8.08 20.19
CA VAL A 42 5.22 8.13 19.25
C VAL A 42 5.71 6.73 18.85
N GLY A 43 5.64 5.75 19.76
CA GLY A 43 6.06 4.37 19.49
C GLY A 43 5.26 3.70 18.37
N ASN A 44 3.99 4.07 18.19
CA ASN A 44 3.11 3.49 17.17
C ASN A 44 3.39 4.02 15.75
N TRP A 45 4.17 5.09 15.63
CA TRP A 45 4.59 5.60 14.32
C TRP A 45 5.63 4.70 13.65
N ILE A 46 6.41 3.94 14.43
CA ILE A 46 7.38 2.98 13.88
C ILE A 46 6.67 1.87 13.08
N PRO A 47 5.73 1.09 13.67
CA PRO A 47 5.03 0.07 12.90
C PRO A 47 4.19 0.70 11.78
N PHE A 48 3.64 1.90 11.96
CA PHE A 48 2.93 2.62 10.90
C PHE A 48 3.82 2.83 9.66
N VAL A 49 5.03 3.36 9.85
CA VAL A 49 5.98 3.58 8.74
C VAL A 49 6.40 2.26 8.12
N VAL A 50 6.64 1.21 8.92
CA VAL A 50 6.98 -0.13 8.41
C VAL A 50 5.87 -0.68 7.49
N TYR A 51 4.61 -0.63 7.93
CA TYR A 51 3.48 -1.06 7.10
C TYR A 51 3.32 -0.20 5.84
N ALA A 52 3.41 1.12 5.95
CA ALA A 52 3.26 2.02 4.81
C ALA A 52 4.35 1.78 3.74
N VAL A 53 5.61 1.61 4.16
CA VAL A 53 6.74 1.32 3.27
C VAL A 53 6.59 -0.07 2.64
N ALA A 54 6.20 -1.09 3.42
CA ALA A 54 6.01 -2.44 2.89
C ALA A 54 4.88 -2.52 1.87
N ILE A 55 3.74 -1.86 2.14
CA ILE A 55 2.61 -1.77 1.20
C ILE A 55 3.05 -1.03 -0.07
N LEU A 56 3.71 0.13 0.05
CA LEU A 56 4.19 0.87 -1.11
C LEU A 56 5.21 0.05 -1.93
N ALA A 57 6.12 -0.66 -1.27
CA ALA A 57 7.08 -1.54 -1.94
C ALA A 57 6.37 -2.68 -2.68
N GLY A 58 5.36 -3.31 -2.07
CA GLY A 58 4.51 -4.31 -2.72
C GLY A 58 3.78 -3.75 -3.94
N GLN A 59 3.21 -2.54 -3.84
CA GLN A 59 2.54 -1.86 -4.95
C GLN A 59 3.51 -1.57 -6.10
N LEU A 60 4.73 -1.10 -5.80
CA LEU A 60 5.76 -0.85 -6.80
C LEU A 60 6.26 -2.15 -7.44
N LEU A 61 6.39 -3.22 -6.66
CA LEU A 61 6.76 -4.54 -7.17
C LEU A 61 5.69 -5.05 -8.14
N VAL A 62 4.41 -5.00 -7.78
CA VAL A 62 3.33 -5.43 -8.69
C VAL A 62 3.30 -4.56 -9.95
N SER A 63 3.38 -3.25 -9.79
CA SER A 63 3.26 -2.30 -10.89
C SER A 63 4.42 -2.40 -11.89
N LYS A 64 5.66 -2.43 -11.39
CA LYS A 64 6.87 -2.40 -12.23
C LYS A 64 7.33 -3.78 -12.70
N PHE A 65 7.17 -4.81 -11.87
CA PHE A 65 7.69 -6.15 -12.16
C PHE A 65 6.61 -7.05 -12.76
N LEU A 66 5.48 -7.25 -12.05
CA LEU A 66 4.43 -8.18 -12.47
C LEU A 66 3.60 -7.63 -13.64
N LEU A 67 3.25 -6.34 -13.60
CA LEU A 67 2.41 -5.68 -14.60
C LEU A 67 3.21 -4.87 -15.63
N ARG A 68 4.50 -5.17 -15.82
CA ARG A 68 5.38 -4.45 -16.75
C ARG A 68 4.82 -4.35 -18.17
N ASN A 69 4.20 -5.42 -18.64
CA ASN A 69 3.67 -5.53 -20.01
C ASN A 69 2.19 -5.12 -20.12
N PHE A 70 1.54 -4.78 -19.00
CA PHE A 70 0.13 -4.43 -18.98
C PHE A 70 -0.07 -2.93 -19.28
N LYS A 71 -0.77 -2.61 -20.38
CA LYS A 71 -0.99 -1.22 -20.86
C LYS A 71 -2.39 -0.67 -20.56
N GLY A 72 -3.18 -1.37 -19.73
CA GLY A 72 -4.55 -0.97 -19.40
C GLY A 72 -4.66 -0.04 -18.19
N SER A 73 -5.78 0.69 -18.09
CA SER A 73 -6.13 1.52 -16.92
C SER A 73 -6.28 0.71 -15.63
N ALA A 74 -6.53 -0.60 -15.75
CA ALA A 74 -6.60 -1.51 -14.60
C ALA A 74 -5.23 -1.75 -13.93
N LYS A 75 -4.11 -1.28 -14.51
CA LYS A 75 -2.77 -1.45 -13.93
C LYS A 75 -2.70 -0.91 -12.50
N THR A 76 -3.18 0.31 -12.31
CA THR A 76 -3.13 1.02 -11.02
C THR A 76 -3.95 0.31 -9.94
N PRO A 77 -5.26 0.01 -10.13
CA PRO A 77 -6.04 -0.68 -9.10
C PRO A 77 -5.51 -2.09 -8.81
N ILE A 78 -5.04 -2.85 -9.81
CA ILE A 78 -4.44 -4.17 -9.57
C ILE A 78 -3.14 -4.03 -8.74
N SER A 79 -2.34 -3.01 -9.01
CA SER A 79 -1.12 -2.73 -8.24
C SER A 79 -1.42 -2.35 -6.80
N ILE A 80 -2.48 -1.56 -6.57
CA ILE A 80 -2.92 -1.18 -5.22
C ILE A 80 -3.35 -2.42 -4.44
N ILE A 81 -4.27 -3.23 -4.99
CA ILE A 81 -4.83 -4.40 -4.31
C ILE A 81 -3.76 -5.47 -4.11
N GLY A 82 -3.12 -5.92 -5.20
CA GLY A 82 -2.12 -6.98 -5.14
C GLY A 82 -0.90 -6.56 -4.33
N GLY A 83 -0.48 -5.30 -4.45
CA GLY A 83 0.66 -4.77 -3.72
C GLY A 83 0.41 -4.63 -2.23
N ALA A 84 -0.80 -4.21 -1.83
CA ALA A 84 -1.17 -4.15 -0.43
C ALA A 84 -1.21 -5.55 0.21
N ILE A 85 -1.76 -6.55 -0.47
CA ILE A 85 -1.77 -7.94 0.01
C ILE A 85 -0.33 -8.44 0.21
N ILE A 86 0.54 -8.28 -0.80
CA ILE A 86 1.94 -8.69 -0.72
C ILE A 86 2.67 -7.95 0.42
N GLY A 87 2.48 -6.64 0.54
CA GLY A 87 3.13 -5.82 1.57
C GLY A 87 2.71 -6.21 2.98
N VAL A 88 1.41 -6.43 3.22
CA VAL A 88 0.90 -6.87 4.52
C VAL A 88 1.40 -8.28 4.86
N LEU A 89 1.32 -9.23 3.92
CA LEU A 89 1.82 -10.59 4.13
C LEU A 89 3.33 -10.61 4.39
N PHE A 90 4.09 -9.74 3.74
CA PHE A 90 5.51 -9.60 4.00
C PHE A 90 5.78 -9.16 5.43
N VAL A 91 5.08 -8.12 5.92
CA VAL A 91 5.24 -7.66 7.32
C VAL A 91 4.87 -8.75 8.31
N ILE A 92 3.72 -9.41 8.11
CA ILE A 92 3.28 -10.53 8.94
C ILE A 92 4.34 -11.63 8.94
N SER A 93 4.81 -12.06 7.77
CA SER A 93 5.85 -13.09 7.67
C SER A 93 7.10 -12.69 8.44
N VAL A 94 7.60 -11.45 8.28
CA VAL A 94 8.80 -11.00 8.98
C VAL A 94 8.63 -11.01 10.51
N ILE A 95 7.45 -10.63 10.99
CA ILE A 95 7.15 -10.60 12.44
C ILE A 95 7.03 -12.03 13.00
N PHE A 96 6.27 -12.90 12.34
CA PHE A 96 5.92 -14.23 12.85
C PHE A 96 6.95 -15.32 12.51
N THR A 97 7.83 -15.13 11.53
CA THR A 97 8.89 -16.11 11.20
C THR A 97 10.02 -16.12 12.23
N ASN A 98 10.18 -15.06 13.03
CA ASN A 98 11.24 -14.96 14.04
C ASN A 98 10.80 -15.37 15.46
N TRP A 99 9.63 -16.01 15.58
CA TRP A 99 9.10 -16.60 16.81
C TRP A 99 9.02 -18.12 16.66
#